data_AF-A0A537FXY7-F1
#
_entry.id   AF-A0A537FXY7-F1
#
_cell.length_a   1.000
_cell.length_b   1.000
_cell.length_c   1.000
_cell.angle_alpha   90.00
_cell.angle_beta   90.00
_cell.angle_gamma   90.00
#
_symmetry.space_group_name_H-M   'P 1'
#
loop_
_entity.id
_entity.type
_entity.pdbx_description
1 polymer ?
#
loop_
_entity_poly.entity_id
_entity_poly.type
_entity_poly.pdbx_seq_one_letter_code
_entity_poly.pdbx_strand_id
1 'polypeptide(L)'
;MKESSYNMNEEKSILKWAGLAGIVGVFTSILSLTIDLTIVPIFVATESGSSCGPPCVVDASLLGFPSVKASVAAANVFYFLSIIFFAILFLGLYRALRVGGSLGPALFGTGVCLMGLVLLGAGALPSVAFAHLSEVYHAAGTTSQDQTTLVLVSHGVQAIFNETDTVGGYLLAAGLAMFGLAMFQNSSFGKRLGGATIVLSAVALVGISLVSVALDNPNDPFFVILVLVLPLVLGLKLYRLSKILGRAT
;
A
#
# COMPACT_ATOMS: atom_id res chain seq x y z
N MET A 1 27.60 -33.20 0.74
CA MET A 1 26.16 -33.50 0.53
C MET A 1 25.22 -32.86 1.56
N LYS A 2 25.50 -32.91 2.87
CA LYS A 2 24.65 -32.24 3.90
C LYS A 2 24.50 -30.73 3.72
N GLU A 3 25.56 -30.03 3.33
CA GLU A 3 25.58 -28.57 3.19
C GLU A 3 24.71 -28.05 2.02
N SER A 4 24.71 -28.79 0.90
CA SER A 4 23.85 -28.49 -0.26
C SER A 4 22.37 -28.71 0.04
N SER A 5 22.03 -29.75 0.82
CA SER A 5 20.64 -30.00 1.25
C SER A 5 20.14 -28.98 2.27
N TYR A 6 21.03 -28.43 3.10
CA TYR A 6 20.68 -27.40 4.10
C TYR A 6 20.27 -26.08 3.43
N ASN A 7 21.09 -25.59 2.48
CA ASN A 7 20.80 -24.35 1.75
C ASN A 7 19.48 -24.42 0.96
N MET A 8 19.19 -25.57 0.34
CA MET A 8 17.94 -25.79 -0.40
C MET A 8 16.68 -25.73 0.50
N ASN A 9 16.76 -26.29 1.71
CA ASN A 9 15.64 -26.25 2.66
C ASN A 9 15.41 -24.85 3.21
N GLU A 10 16.47 -24.09 3.45
CA GLU A 10 16.38 -22.70 3.90
C GLU A 10 15.75 -21.81 2.81
N GLU A 11 16.23 -21.91 1.56
CA GLU A 11 15.67 -21.16 0.43
C GLU A 11 14.19 -21.47 0.23
N LYS A 12 13.81 -22.74 0.30
CA LYS A 12 12.41 -23.16 0.24
C LYS A 12 11.56 -22.51 1.34
N SER A 13 12.05 -22.51 2.58
CA SER A 13 11.35 -21.91 3.71
C SER A 13 11.10 -20.42 3.47
N ILE A 14 12.12 -19.69 3.01
CA ILE A 14 12.03 -18.25 2.80
C ILE A 14 11.08 -17.91 1.66
N LEU A 15 11.13 -18.62 0.53
CA LEU A 15 10.20 -18.41 -0.58
C LEU A 15 8.75 -18.70 -0.15
N LYS A 16 8.54 -19.71 0.69
CA LYS A 16 7.22 -20.04 1.24
C LYS A 16 6.71 -18.90 2.12
N TRP A 17 7.51 -18.41 3.06
CA TRP A 17 7.12 -17.34 3.98
C TRP A 17 6.93 -16.01 3.28
N ALA A 18 7.78 -15.65 2.32
CA ALA A 18 7.61 -14.45 1.52
C ALA A 18 6.36 -14.51 0.62
N GLY A 19 6.10 -15.68 0.02
CA GLY A 19 4.88 -15.90 -0.75
C GLY A 19 3.61 -15.80 0.11
N LEU A 20 3.65 -16.37 1.31
CA LEU A 20 2.55 -16.28 2.28
C LEU A 20 2.36 -14.85 2.77
N ALA A 21 3.46 -14.13 3.05
CA ALA A 21 3.41 -12.72 3.44
C ALA A 21 2.69 -11.89 2.37
N GLY A 22 3.02 -12.06 1.08
CA GLY A 22 2.29 -11.36 0.01
C GLY A 22 0.78 -11.63 0.01
N ILE A 23 0.37 -12.88 0.23
CA ILE A 23 -1.05 -13.26 0.28
C ILE A 23 -1.73 -12.65 1.51
N VAL A 24 -1.13 -12.78 2.69
CA VAL A 24 -1.69 -12.24 3.95
C VAL A 24 -1.74 -10.71 3.90
N GLY A 25 -0.72 -10.06 3.35
CA GLY A 25 -0.67 -8.62 3.13
C GLY A 25 -1.87 -8.13 2.32
N VAL A 26 -2.20 -8.81 1.22
CA VAL A 26 -3.38 -8.48 0.40
C VAL A 26 -4.68 -8.61 1.21
N PHE A 27 -4.84 -9.67 1.99
CA PHE A 27 -6.03 -9.81 2.85
C PHE A 27 -6.11 -8.70 3.91
N THR A 28 -4.99 -8.32 4.52
CA THR A 28 -4.97 -7.21 5.48
C THR A 28 -5.25 -5.87 4.82
N SER A 29 -4.77 -5.63 3.59
CA SER A 29 -5.12 -4.43 2.81
C SER A 29 -6.60 -4.39 2.47
N ILE A 30 -7.22 -5.52 2.10
CA ILE A 30 -8.67 -5.58 1.85
C ILE A 30 -9.45 -5.23 3.13
N LEU A 31 -9.02 -5.71 4.29
CA LEU A 31 -9.66 -5.36 5.56
C LEU A 31 -9.56 -3.86 5.87
N SER A 32 -8.37 -3.26 5.71
CA SER A 32 -8.18 -1.80 5.84
C SER A 32 -9.10 -1.03 4.89
N LEU A 33 -9.05 -1.35 3.58
CA LEU A 33 -9.91 -0.70 2.57
C LEU A 33 -11.40 -0.86 2.87
N THR A 34 -11.82 -2.02 3.39
CA THR A 34 -13.23 -2.24 3.74
C THR A 34 -13.64 -1.32 4.90
N ILE A 35 -12.80 -1.15 5.92
CA ILE A 35 -13.09 -0.26 7.04
C ILE A 35 -13.19 1.19 6.55
N ASP A 36 -12.22 1.64 5.75
CA ASP A 36 -12.15 3.01 5.25
C ASP A 36 -13.27 3.35 4.26
N LEU A 37 -13.64 2.42 3.37
CA LEU A 37 -14.66 2.66 2.33
C LEU A 37 -16.10 2.43 2.80
N THR A 38 -16.31 1.72 3.91
CA THR A 38 -17.68 1.38 4.37
C THR A 38 -17.99 1.94 5.74
N ILE A 39 -17.13 1.72 6.73
CA ILE A 39 -17.44 2.05 8.12
C ILE A 39 -17.34 3.56 8.33
N VAL A 40 -16.23 4.18 7.92
CA VAL A 40 -16.01 5.62 8.11
C VAL A 40 -17.10 6.47 7.44
N PRO A 41 -17.47 6.26 6.16
CA PRO A 41 -18.51 7.06 5.51
C PRO A 41 -19.89 6.88 6.13
N ILE A 42 -20.22 5.70 6.67
CA ILE A 42 -21.50 5.48 7.37
C ILE A 42 -21.59 6.38 8.61
N PHE A 43 -20.56 6.37 9.45
CA PHE A 43 -20.54 7.21 10.66
C PHE A 43 -20.56 8.71 10.32
N VAL A 44 -19.77 9.11 9.32
CA VAL A 44 -19.71 10.49 8.85
C VAL A 44 -21.04 10.96 8.23
N ALA A 45 -21.70 10.11 7.45
CA ALA A 45 -23.01 10.42 6.86
C ALA A 45 -24.12 10.52 7.92
N THR A 46 -24.04 9.72 8.99
CA THR A 46 -25.03 9.79 10.09
C THR A 46 -24.90 11.07 10.92
N GLU A 47 -23.70 11.64 11.04
CA GLU A 47 -23.48 12.85 11.84
C GLU A 47 -23.63 14.15 11.03
N SER A 48 -23.29 14.15 9.74
CA SER A 48 -23.33 15.34 8.88
C SER A 48 -24.68 15.59 8.19
N GLY A 49 -25.59 14.59 8.16
CA GLY A 49 -26.91 14.72 7.53
C GLY A 49 -26.90 14.89 6.00
N SER A 50 -25.72 14.85 5.35
CA SER A 50 -25.59 14.96 3.89
C SER A 50 -24.49 14.05 3.34
N SER A 51 -24.82 13.26 2.32
CA SER A 51 -23.87 12.53 1.48
C SER A 51 -23.26 13.51 0.47
N CYS A 52 -22.19 14.20 0.81
CA CYS A 52 -21.49 15.10 -0.13
C CYS A 52 -20.14 14.52 -0.55
N GLY A 53 -19.73 14.84 -1.78
CA GLY A 53 -18.42 14.48 -2.34
C GLY A 53 -17.30 15.43 -1.89
N PRO A 54 -16.06 15.25 -2.36
CA PRO A 54 -14.97 16.18 -2.11
C PRO A 54 -15.39 17.63 -2.48
N PRO A 55 -15.07 18.66 -1.67
CA PRO A 55 -14.12 18.70 -0.54
C PRO A 55 -14.71 18.38 0.84
N CYS A 56 -16.02 18.16 0.96
CA CYS A 56 -16.69 18.11 2.27
C CYS A 56 -16.30 16.90 3.14
N VAL A 57 -15.68 15.87 2.57
CA VAL A 57 -15.23 14.67 3.30
C VAL A 57 -14.18 15.03 4.33
N VAL A 58 -13.30 16.00 4.03
CA VAL A 58 -12.27 16.47 4.96
C VAL A 58 -12.92 17.21 6.13
N ASP A 59 -13.87 18.10 5.83
CA ASP A 59 -14.63 18.85 6.83
C ASP A 59 -15.38 17.90 7.76
N ALA A 60 -16.08 16.93 7.18
CA ALA A 60 -16.87 15.94 7.90
C ALA A 60 -15.98 14.96 8.69
N SER A 61 -14.76 14.69 8.22
CA SER A 61 -13.76 13.89 8.96
C SER A 61 -13.19 14.64 10.16
N LEU A 62 -13.01 15.96 10.08
CA LEU A 62 -12.57 16.77 11.21
C LEU A 62 -13.66 16.90 12.28
N LEU A 63 -14.90 17.13 11.84
CA LEU A 63 -16.08 17.28 12.69
C LEU A 63 -16.48 15.96 13.37
N GLY A 64 -16.47 14.86 12.62
CA GLY A 64 -16.81 13.52 13.09
C GLY A 64 -15.62 12.75 13.67
N PHE A 65 -14.41 13.33 13.73
CA PHE A 65 -13.23 12.62 14.20
C PHE A 65 -13.42 11.91 15.56
N PRO A 66 -14.09 12.52 16.56
CA PRO A 66 -14.31 11.86 17.86
C PRO A 66 -15.08 10.54 17.77
N SER A 67 -16.01 10.40 16.81
CA SER A 67 -16.84 9.21 16.61
C SER A 67 -16.11 8.15 15.77
N VAL A 68 -15.26 8.55 14.82
CA VAL A 68 -14.54 7.63 13.91
C VAL A 68 -13.11 7.27 14.35
N LYS A 69 -12.55 7.91 15.38
CA LYS A 69 -11.15 7.68 15.80
C LYS A 69 -10.78 6.21 16.00
N ALA A 70 -11.70 5.40 16.52
CA ALA A 70 -11.46 3.99 16.80
C ALA A 70 -11.42 3.14 15.51
N SER A 71 -12.33 3.40 14.56
CA SER A 71 -12.33 2.71 13.27
C SER A 71 -11.13 3.10 12.41
N VAL A 72 -10.78 4.39 12.40
CA VAL A 72 -9.59 4.90 11.70
C VAL A 72 -8.31 4.31 12.29
N ALA A 73 -8.19 4.23 13.61
CA ALA A 73 -7.05 3.57 14.26
C ALA A 73 -6.95 2.09 13.88
N ALA A 74 -8.08 1.37 13.85
CA ALA A 74 -8.11 -0.04 13.44
C ALA A 74 -7.70 -0.22 11.97
N ALA A 75 -8.23 0.61 11.06
CA ALA A 75 -7.86 0.59 9.65
C ALA A 75 -6.36 0.79 9.44
N ASN A 76 -5.78 1.80 10.12
CA ASN A 76 -4.34 2.07 10.06
C ASN A 76 -3.50 0.90 10.55
N VAL A 77 -3.90 0.19 11.61
CA VAL A 77 -3.19 -1.02 12.07
C VAL A 77 -3.15 -2.09 10.97
N PHE A 78 -4.28 -2.37 10.31
CA PHE A 78 -4.32 -3.34 9.22
C PHE A 78 -3.49 -2.89 8.01
N TYR A 79 -3.48 -1.58 7.72
CA TYR A 79 -2.67 -1.00 6.66
C TYR A 79 -1.17 -1.16 6.94
N PHE A 80 -0.70 -0.83 8.15
CA PHE A 80 0.70 -1.01 8.53
C PHE A 80 1.13 -2.48 8.54
N LEU A 81 0.26 -3.38 9.00
CA LEU A 81 0.51 -4.83 8.89
C LEU A 81 0.70 -5.25 7.43
N SER A 82 -0.14 -4.74 6.53
CA SER A 82 0.01 -4.99 5.11
C SER A 82 1.34 -4.51 4.54
N ILE A 83 1.75 -3.29 4.89
CA ILE A 83 3.05 -2.72 4.50
C ILE A 83 4.21 -3.63 4.94
N ILE A 84 4.18 -4.11 6.19
CA ILE A 84 5.20 -5.03 6.70
C ILE A 84 5.23 -6.32 5.88
N PHE A 85 4.07 -6.89 5.58
CA PHE A 85 3.97 -8.10 4.77
C PHE A 85 4.45 -7.90 3.33
N PHE A 86 4.19 -6.75 2.72
CA PHE A 86 4.71 -6.40 1.40
C PHE A 86 6.22 -6.20 1.41
N ALA A 87 6.79 -5.61 2.47
CA ALA A 87 8.25 -5.53 2.61
C ALA A 87 8.88 -6.93 2.62
N ILE A 88 8.30 -7.87 3.36
CA ILE A 88 8.75 -9.28 3.38
C ILE A 88 8.61 -9.92 2.00
N LEU A 89 7.50 -9.67 1.29
CA LEU A 89 7.29 -10.14 -0.08
C LEU A 89 8.41 -9.64 -1.01
N PHE A 90 8.72 -8.34 -1.00
CA PHE A 90 9.73 -7.75 -1.89
C PHE A 90 11.14 -8.26 -1.58
N LEU A 91 11.48 -8.43 -0.31
CA LEU A 91 12.74 -9.06 0.10
C LEU A 91 12.84 -10.52 -0.39
N GLY A 92 11.74 -11.28 -0.31
CA GLY A 92 11.69 -12.63 -0.87
C GLY A 92 11.80 -12.66 -2.39
N LEU A 93 11.20 -11.68 -3.07
CA LEU A 93 11.27 -11.52 -4.51
C LEU A 93 12.70 -11.22 -4.97
N TYR A 94 13.39 -10.33 -4.27
CA TYR A 94 14.83 -10.09 -4.46
C TYR A 94 15.65 -11.36 -4.31
N ARG A 95 15.45 -12.11 -3.23
CA ARG A 95 16.19 -13.36 -2.99
C ARG A 95 15.94 -14.37 -4.11
N ALA A 96 14.69 -14.49 -4.57
CA ALA A 96 14.33 -15.39 -5.66
C ALA A 96 14.96 -14.99 -7.01
N LEU A 97 15.01 -13.68 -7.29
CA LEU A 97 15.53 -13.15 -8.55
C LEU A 97 17.06 -13.10 -8.58
N ARG A 98 17.71 -12.91 -7.42
CA ARG A 98 19.16 -12.95 -7.25
C ARG A 98 19.77 -14.26 -7.73
N VAL A 99 19.12 -15.39 -7.43
CA VAL A 99 19.62 -16.73 -7.79
C VAL A 99 19.63 -16.94 -9.32
N GLY A 100 18.76 -16.27 -10.06
CA GLY A 100 18.65 -16.43 -11.52
C GLY A 100 19.41 -15.40 -12.37
N GLY A 101 20.32 -14.61 -11.78
CA GLY A 101 21.27 -13.77 -12.52
C GLY A 101 20.84 -12.32 -12.85
N SER A 102 19.62 -11.90 -12.54
CA SER A 102 19.13 -10.53 -12.80
C SER A 102 19.29 -9.60 -11.58
N LEU A 103 20.54 -9.38 -11.14
CA LEU A 103 20.82 -8.73 -9.83
C LEU A 103 20.48 -7.23 -9.80
N GLY A 104 20.82 -6.49 -10.86
CA GLY A 104 20.67 -5.04 -10.90
C GLY A 104 19.22 -4.56 -10.76
N PRO A 105 18.30 -4.98 -11.67
CA PRO A 105 16.91 -4.55 -11.61
C PRO A 105 16.18 -5.06 -10.36
N ALA A 106 16.55 -6.24 -9.83
CA ALA A 106 15.97 -6.77 -8.60
C ALA A 106 16.39 -5.97 -7.35
N LEU A 107 17.65 -5.52 -7.29
CA LEU A 107 18.14 -4.70 -6.17
C LEU A 107 17.47 -3.32 -6.18
N PHE A 108 17.46 -2.65 -7.33
CA PHE A 108 16.77 -1.36 -7.48
C PHE A 108 15.27 -1.49 -7.22
N GLY A 109 14.62 -2.53 -7.77
CA GLY A 109 13.21 -2.80 -7.53
C GLY A 109 12.86 -2.91 -6.05
N THR A 110 13.69 -3.63 -5.29
CA THR A 110 13.54 -3.73 -3.83
C THR A 110 13.67 -2.38 -3.13
N GLY A 111 14.76 -1.65 -3.38
CA GLY A 111 15.00 -0.36 -2.72
C GLY A 111 13.88 0.65 -2.99
N VAL A 112 13.46 0.75 -4.25
CA VAL A 112 12.39 1.65 -4.66
C VAL A 112 11.03 1.22 -4.09
N CYS A 113 10.70 -0.07 -4.09
CA CYS A 113 9.45 -0.56 -3.46
C CYS A 113 9.43 -0.31 -1.95
N LEU A 114 10.53 -0.55 -1.25
CA LEU A 114 10.61 -0.31 0.20
C LEU A 114 10.48 1.18 0.52
N MET A 115 11.10 2.06 -0.27
CA MET A 115 10.92 3.50 -0.12
C MET A 115 9.47 3.92 -0.39
N GLY A 116 8.84 3.35 -1.42
CA GLY A 116 7.42 3.52 -1.69
C GLY A 116 6.56 3.12 -0.49
N LEU A 117 6.77 1.93 0.06
CA LEU A 117 6.07 1.44 1.25
C LEU A 117 6.21 2.35 2.48
N VAL A 118 7.38 2.96 2.69
CA VAL A 118 7.58 3.93 3.78
C VAL A 118 6.74 5.19 3.55
N LEU A 119 6.73 5.73 2.34
CA LEU A 119 5.92 6.91 2.00
C LEU A 119 4.43 6.61 2.08
N LEU A 120 3.99 5.44 1.61
CA LEU A 120 2.61 4.95 1.79
C LEU A 120 2.23 4.90 3.28
N GLY A 121 3.12 4.36 4.12
CA GLY A 121 2.92 4.34 5.57
C GLY A 121 2.84 5.73 6.19
N ALA A 122 3.67 6.66 5.74
CA ALA A 122 3.60 8.06 6.18
C ALA A 122 2.30 8.73 5.71
N GLY A 123 1.89 8.49 4.47
CA GLY A 123 0.64 8.99 3.87
C GLY A 123 -0.63 8.55 4.60
N ALA A 124 -0.59 7.41 5.30
CA ALA A 124 -1.71 6.90 6.10
C ALA A 124 -1.81 7.50 7.53
N LEU A 125 -1.03 8.53 7.87
CA LEU A 125 -1.05 9.15 9.20
C LEU A 125 -1.82 10.49 9.36
N PRO A 126 -2.73 10.94 8.46
CA PRO A 126 -3.45 12.19 8.69
C PRO A 126 -4.33 12.13 9.95
N SER A 127 -4.75 10.94 10.37
CA SER A 127 -5.52 10.74 11.60
C SER A 127 -4.81 11.25 12.86
N VAL A 128 -3.47 11.19 12.90
CA VAL A 128 -2.69 11.68 14.05
C VAL A 128 -2.77 13.21 14.12
N ALA A 129 -2.66 13.88 12.97
CA ALA A 129 -2.82 15.33 12.89
C ALA A 129 -4.27 15.75 13.15
N PHE A 130 -5.24 15.00 12.63
CA PHE A 130 -6.66 15.28 12.81
C PHE A 130 -7.14 15.10 14.25
N ALA A 131 -6.55 14.18 15.01
CA ALA A 131 -6.82 14.07 16.44
C ALA A 131 -6.56 15.39 17.17
N HIS A 132 -5.39 16.00 16.93
CA HIS A 132 -5.03 17.27 17.54
C HIS A 132 -5.84 18.44 17.00
N LEU A 133 -6.08 18.50 15.69
CA LEU A 133 -6.91 19.57 15.11
C LEU A 133 -8.35 19.51 15.62
N SER A 134 -8.92 18.31 15.77
CA SER A 134 -10.27 18.10 16.29
C SER A 134 -10.39 18.55 17.76
N GLU A 135 -9.38 18.28 18.60
CA GLU A 135 -9.34 18.76 19.99
C GLU A 135 -9.40 20.29 20.08
N VAL A 136 -8.61 20.99 19.26
CA VAL A 136 -8.62 22.47 19.23
C VAL A 136 -9.94 22.98 18.65
N TYR A 137 -10.48 22.31 17.63
CA TYR A 137 -11.74 22.67 17.01
C TYR A 137 -12.92 22.63 17.99
N HIS A 138 -12.94 21.64 18.89
CA HIS A 138 -13.99 21.45 19.89
C HIS A 138 -13.68 22.10 21.26
N ALA A 139 -12.56 22.79 21.42
CA ALA A 139 -12.17 23.40 22.69
C ALA A 139 -13.11 24.56 23.10
N ALA A 140 -13.33 24.69 24.41
CA ALA A 140 -14.09 25.81 24.96
C ALA A 140 -13.31 27.12 24.75
N GLY A 141 -13.87 28.04 23.98
CA GLY A 141 -13.25 29.33 23.65
C GLY A 141 -12.79 29.48 22.20
N THR A 142 -12.85 28.40 21.40
CA THR A 142 -12.58 28.47 19.96
C THR A 142 -13.68 29.29 19.27
N THR A 143 -13.31 30.38 18.60
CA THR A 143 -14.27 31.22 17.89
C THR A 143 -14.68 30.59 16.55
N SER A 144 -15.77 31.08 15.94
CA SER A 144 -16.18 30.63 14.59
C SER A 144 -15.12 30.92 13.52
N GLN A 145 -14.36 32.02 13.69
CA GLN A 145 -13.23 32.36 12.82
C GLN A 145 -12.08 31.36 12.98
N ASP A 146 -11.77 30.94 14.21
CA ASP A 146 -10.74 29.93 14.48
C ASP A 146 -11.15 28.57 13.90
N GLN A 147 -12.42 28.18 14.03
CA GLN A 147 -12.96 26.95 13.44
C GLN A 147 -12.81 26.93 11.91
N THR A 148 -13.13 28.03 11.23
CA THR A 148 -12.97 28.14 9.78
C THR A 148 -11.50 28.02 9.37
N THR A 149 -10.61 28.61 10.17
CA THR A 149 -9.16 28.53 9.95
C THR A 149 -8.64 27.10 10.14
N LEU A 150 -9.12 26.39 11.17
CA LEU A 150 -8.76 24.99 11.42
C LEU A 150 -9.22 24.05 10.31
N VAL A 151 -10.40 24.28 9.73
CA VAL A 151 -10.86 23.54 8.54
C VAL A 151 -9.92 23.79 7.36
N LEU A 152 -9.54 25.05 7.09
CA LEU A 152 -8.58 25.33 6.02
C LEU A 152 -7.22 24.64 6.26
N VAL A 153 -6.76 24.61 7.51
CA VAL A 153 -5.52 23.91 7.91
C VAL A 153 -5.67 22.39 7.72
N SER A 154 -6.83 21.79 8.02
CA SER A 154 -7.04 20.35 7.83
C SER A 154 -6.98 19.94 6.36
N HIS A 155 -7.47 20.77 5.44
CA HIS A 155 -7.27 20.58 3.99
C HIS A 155 -5.79 20.59 3.61
N GLY A 156 -5.02 21.56 4.11
CA GLY A 156 -3.58 21.62 3.85
C GLY A 156 -2.83 20.40 4.37
N VAL A 157 -3.17 19.95 5.58
CA VAL A 157 -2.61 18.72 6.17
C VAL A 157 -2.98 17.50 5.32
N GLN A 158 -4.25 17.35 4.94
CA GLN A 158 -4.70 16.23 4.11
C GLN A 158 -3.97 16.20 2.77
N ALA A 159 -3.80 17.36 2.13
CA ALA A 159 -3.10 17.47 0.86
C ALA A 159 -1.64 16.98 0.97
N ILE A 160 -0.92 17.35 2.04
CA ILE A 160 0.46 16.87 2.27
C ILE A 160 0.51 15.35 2.38
N PHE A 161 -0.41 14.74 3.14
CA PHE A 161 -0.46 13.30 3.31
C PHE A 161 -0.88 12.57 2.02
N ASN A 162 -1.85 13.10 1.27
CA ASN A 162 -2.27 12.57 -0.03
C ASN A 162 -1.13 12.61 -1.06
N GLU A 163 -0.38 13.71 -1.14
CA GLU A 163 0.78 13.81 -2.04
C GLU A 163 1.91 12.86 -1.61
N THR A 164 2.12 12.70 -0.30
CA THR A 164 3.10 11.73 0.22
C THR A 164 2.72 10.30 -0.18
N ASP A 165 1.44 9.93 -0.04
CA ASP A 165 0.90 8.62 -0.46
C ASP A 165 1.03 8.43 -1.98
N THR A 166 0.70 9.47 -2.75
CA THR A 166 0.82 9.49 -4.22
C THR A 166 2.25 9.22 -4.67
N VAL A 167 3.25 9.89 -4.05
CA VAL A 167 4.67 9.62 -4.32
C VAL A 167 5.04 8.19 -3.93
N GLY A 168 4.51 7.69 -2.82
CA GLY A 168 4.65 6.29 -2.41
C GLY A 168 4.16 5.31 -3.49
N GLY A 169 2.98 5.58 -4.07
CA GLY A 169 2.40 4.82 -5.18
C GLY A 169 3.27 4.84 -6.44
N TYR A 170 3.80 6.01 -6.82
CA TYR A 170 4.73 6.13 -7.95
C TYR A 170 6.01 5.31 -7.77
N LEU A 171 6.63 5.40 -6.59
CA LEU A 171 7.80 4.60 -6.29
C LEU A 171 7.46 3.11 -6.30
N LEU A 172 6.35 2.71 -5.68
CA LEU A 172 5.93 1.31 -5.68
C LEU A 172 5.73 0.78 -7.11
N ALA A 173 5.06 1.53 -7.97
CA ALA A 173 4.85 1.16 -9.37
C ALA A 173 6.18 1.06 -10.15
N ALA A 174 7.07 2.04 -10.00
CA ALA A 174 8.40 2.03 -10.63
C ALA A 174 9.24 0.83 -10.14
N GLY A 175 9.25 0.56 -8.84
CA GLY A 175 9.95 -0.58 -8.25
C GLY A 175 9.40 -1.92 -8.75
N LEU A 176 8.08 -2.04 -8.86
CA LEU A 176 7.43 -3.23 -9.42
C LEU A 176 7.74 -3.41 -10.92
N ALA A 177 7.84 -2.33 -11.70
CA ALA A 177 8.29 -2.41 -13.09
C ALA A 177 9.72 -2.96 -13.19
N MET A 178 10.62 -2.53 -12.30
CA MET A 178 11.99 -3.03 -12.21
C MET A 178 12.03 -4.52 -11.81
N PHE A 179 11.16 -4.94 -10.90
CA PHE A 179 10.96 -6.37 -10.61
C PHE A 179 10.42 -7.14 -11.81
N GLY A 180 9.49 -6.56 -12.57
CA GLY A 180 8.99 -7.13 -13.82
C GLY A 180 10.10 -7.34 -14.85
N LEU A 181 11.01 -6.36 -14.98
CA LEU A 181 12.19 -6.47 -15.85
C LEU A 181 13.12 -7.61 -15.40
N ALA A 182 13.40 -7.72 -14.10
CA ALA A 182 14.16 -8.84 -13.54
C ALA A 182 13.49 -10.20 -13.82
N MET A 183 12.17 -10.29 -13.62
CA MET A 183 11.40 -11.50 -13.92
C MET A 183 11.42 -11.88 -15.40
N PHE A 184 11.39 -10.89 -16.28
CA PHE A 184 11.41 -11.11 -17.73
C PHE A 184 12.70 -11.80 -18.18
N GLN A 185 13.80 -11.49 -17.49
CA GLN A 185 15.13 -12.06 -17.72
C GLN A 185 15.34 -13.42 -17.00
N ASN A 186 14.43 -13.80 -16.09
CA ASN A 186 14.59 -14.97 -15.22
C ASN A 186 13.62 -16.11 -15.61
N SER A 187 14.19 -17.27 -15.94
CA SER A 187 13.43 -18.45 -16.42
C SER A 187 12.44 -19.01 -15.39
N SER A 188 12.71 -18.86 -14.08
CA SER A 188 11.82 -19.34 -13.01
C SER A 188 10.51 -18.56 -12.94
N PHE A 189 10.53 -17.29 -13.32
CA PHE A 189 9.34 -16.42 -13.33
C PHE A 189 8.65 -16.44 -14.70
N GLY A 190 9.45 -16.34 -15.77
CA GLY A 190 9.00 -16.40 -17.15
C GLY A 190 8.58 -15.05 -17.72
N LYS A 191 8.75 -14.90 -19.04
CA LYS A 191 8.53 -13.65 -19.79
C LYS A 191 7.11 -13.08 -19.65
N ARG A 192 6.09 -13.95 -19.59
CA ARG A 192 4.69 -13.52 -19.47
C ARG A 192 4.42 -12.77 -18.16
N LEU A 193 4.91 -13.31 -17.05
CA LEU A 193 4.71 -12.70 -15.75
C LEU A 193 5.52 -11.39 -15.64
N GLY A 194 6.79 -11.40 -16.04
CA GLY A 194 7.60 -10.19 -16.06
C GLY A 194 7.00 -9.07 -16.92
N GLY A 195 6.54 -9.41 -18.13
CA GLY A 195 5.90 -8.46 -19.03
C GLY A 195 4.57 -7.93 -18.47
N ALA A 196 3.73 -8.78 -17.90
CA ALA A 196 2.49 -8.37 -17.26
C ALA A 196 2.74 -7.43 -16.07
N THR A 197 3.75 -7.71 -15.23
CA THR A 197 4.13 -6.81 -14.13
C THR A 197 4.57 -5.45 -14.66
N ILE A 198 5.40 -5.39 -15.71
CA ILE A 198 5.82 -4.12 -16.32
C ILE A 198 4.60 -3.33 -16.84
N VAL A 199 3.72 -3.98 -17.59
CA VAL A 199 2.54 -3.32 -18.19
C VAL A 199 1.60 -2.83 -17.10
N LEU A 200 1.29 -3.65 -16.08
CA LEU A 200 0.42 -3.26 -14.98
C LEU A 200 1.01 -2.11 -14.15
N SER A 201 2.33 -2.14 -13.92
CA SER A 201 3.03 -1.02 -13.28
C SER A 201 2.97 0.27 -14.10
N ALA A 202 3.15 0.19 -15.42
CA ALA A 202 3.04 1.35 -16.30
C ALA A 202 1.61 1.91 -16.34
N VAL A 203 0.60 1.04 -16.42
CA VAL A 203 -0.81 1.42 -16.33
C VAL A 203 -1.10 2.11 -15.00
N ALA A 204 -0.56 1.58 -13.90
CA ALA A 204 -0.72 2.20 -12.59
C ALA A 204 -0.03 3.56 -12.48
N LEU A 205 1.18 3.74 -13.02
CA LEU A 205 1.84 5.05 -13.08
C LEU A 205 0.99 6.09 -13.82
N VAL A 206 0.52 5.75 -15.02
CA VAL A 206 -0.33 6.64 -15.83
C VAL A 206 -1.65 6.90 -15.12
N GLY A 207 -2.23 5.86 -14.51
CA GLY A 207 -3.46 5.94 -13.73
C GLY A 207 -3.36 6.92 -12.58
N ILE A 208 -2.35 6.76 -11.72
CA ILE A 208 -2.07 7.67 -10.60
C ILE A 208 -1.89 9.10 -11.13
N SER A 209 -1.12 9.31 -12.20
CA SER A 209 -0.95 10.64 -12.78
C SER A 209 -2.23 11.28 -13.28
N LEU A 210 -3.11 10.52 -13.92
CA LEU A 210 -4.37 11.04 -14.42
C LEU A 210 -5.36 11.30 -13.29
N VAL A 211 -5.46 10.39 -12.32
CA VAL A 211 -6.43 10.46 -11.23
C VAL A 211 -6.05 11.50 -10.18
N SER A 212 -4.78 11.57 -9.77
CA SER A 212 -4.29 12.61 -8.85
C SER A 212 -4.51 14.02 -9.40
N VAL A 213 -4.41 14.21 -10.72
CA VAL A 213 -4.64 15.52 -11.36
C VAL A 213 -6.13 15.80 -11.60
N ALA A 214 -6.91 14.80 -11.99
CA ALA A 214 -8.26 15.03 -12.51
C ALA A 214 -9.39 14.90 -11.48
N LEU A 215 -9.23 14.10 -10.43
CA LEU A 215 -10.37 13.63 -9.62
C LEU A 215 -10.32 14.04 -8.15
N ASP A 216 -9.20 14.57 -7.66
CA ASP A 216 -9.00 14.93 -6.24
C ASP A 216 -9.54 13.84 -5.29
N ASN A 217 -9.40 12.57 -5.72
CA ASN A 217 -10.05 11.42 -5.12
C ASN A 217 -8.97 10.45 -4.61
N PRO A 218 -8.88 10.25 -3.28
CA PRO A 218 -7.86 9.38 -2.69
C PRO A 218 -8.09 7.88 -2.97
N ASN A 219 -9.26 7.50 -3.50
CA ASN A 219 -9.61 6.09 -3.77
C ASN A 219 -9.36 5.70 -5.24
N ASP A 220 -8.10 5.79 -5.66
CA ASP A 220 -7.70 5.48 -7.02
C ASP A 220 -7.80 3.96 -7.31
N PRO A 221 -8.66 3.50 -8.26
CA PRO A 221 -8.71 2.08 -8.65
C PRO A 221 -7.38 1.56 -9.22
N PHE A 222 -6.45 2.42 -9.65
CA PHE A 222 -5.12 2.01 -10.10
C PHE A 222 -4.22 1.59 -8.92
N PHE A 223 -4.48 2.08 -7.71
CA PHE A 223 -3.81 1.62 -6.50
C PHE A 223 -4.14 0.16 -6.16
N VAL A 224 -5.37 -0.28 -6.47
CA VAL A 224 -5.78 -1.69 -6.33
C VAL A 224 -4.88 -2.63 -7.13
N ILE A 225 -4.40 -2.20 -8.30
CA ILE A 225 -3.49 -3.01 -9.11
C ILE A 225 -2.16 -3.21 -8.38
N LEU A 226 -1.60 -2.14 -7.81
CA LEU A 226 -0.30 -2.14 -7.15
C LEU A 226 -0.30 -2.85 -5.80
N VAL A 227 -1.39 -2.71 -5.04
CA VAL A 227 -1.46 -3.13 -3.63
C VAL A 227 -2.22 -4.45 -3.46
N LEU A 228 -3.13 -4.80 -4.38
CA LEU A 228 -3.89 -6.05 -4.30
C LEU A 228 -3.48 -7.05 -5.38
N VAL A 229 -3.57 -6.66 -6.65
CA VAL A 229 -3.41 -7.62 -7.77
C VAL A 229 -1.96 -8.12 -7.89
N LEU A 230 -0.99 -7.21 -8.01
CA LEU A 230 0.42 -7.58 -8.19
C LEU A 230 0.97 -8.34 -6.96
N PRO A 231 0.79 -7.89 -5.71
CA PRO A 231 1.30 -8.61 -4.55
C PRO A 231 0.68 -10.00 -4.39
N LEU A 232 -0.60 -10.17 -4.74
CA LEU A 232 -1.25 -11.48 -4.72
C LEU A 232 -0.64 -12.43 -5.75
N VAL A 233 -0.52 -11.99 -7.00
CA VAL A 233 0.03 -12.80 -8.10
C VAL A 233 1.48 -13.19 -7.80
N LEU A 234 2.29 -12.24 -7.32
CA LEU A 234 3.69 -12.47 -6.97
C LEU A 234 3.84 -13.36 -5.74
N GLY A 235 3.00 -13.16 -4.71
CA GLY A 235 2.97 -14.01 -3.52
C GLY A 235 2.62 -15.46 -3.85
N LEU A 236 1.58 -15.67 -4.66
CA LEU A 236 1.19 -16.99 -5.17
C LEU A 236 2.32 -17.63 -5.98
N LYS A 237 3.03 -16.86 -6.81
CA LYS A 237 4.17 -17.36 -7.59
C LYS A 237 5.31 -17.82 -6.69
N LEU A 238 5.73 -17.01 -5.70
CA LEU A 238 6.78 -17.40 -4.74
C LEU A 238 6.39 -18.64 -3.94
N TYR A 239 5.14 -18.69 -3.48
CA TYR A 239 4.61 -19.85 -2.77
C TYR A 239 4.63 -21.12 -3.64
N ARG A 240 4.25 -21.04 -4.92
CA ARG A 240 4.35 -22.17 -5.87
C ARG A 240 5.79 -22.60 -6.11
N LEU A 241 6.73 -21.65 -6.25
CA LEU A 241 8.16 -21.96 -6.41
C LEU A 241 8.70 -22.75 -5.21
N SER A 242 8.29 -22.40 -3.98
CA SER A 242 8.66 -23.16 -2.77
C SER A 242 8.19 -24.62 -2.80
N LYS A 243 7.04 -24.90 -3.43
CA LYS A 243 6.50 -26.28 -3.55
C LYS A 243 7.26 -27.09 -4.58
N ILE A 244 7.67 -26.47 -5.69
CA ILE A 244 8.42 -27.13 -6.76
C ILE A 244 9.81 -27.53 -6.24
N LEU A 245 10.49 -26.63 -5.53
CA LEU A 245 11.78 -26.93 -4.88
C LEU A 245 11.71 -28.15 -3.94
N GLY A 246 10.55 -28.38 -3.32
CA GLY A 246 10.33 -29.51 -2.41
C GLY A 246 9.95 -30.84 -3.07
N ARG A 247 9.73 -30.89 -4.39
CA ARG A 247 9.42 -32.13 -5.13
C ARG A 247 10.63 -32.68 -5.88
N ALA A 248 11.71 -31.90 -6.00
CA ALA A 248 12.95 -32.31 -6.65
C ALA A 248 13.92 -33.03 -5.69
N THR A 249 13.49 -33.25 -4.44
CA THR A 249 14.18 -34.00 -3.38
C THR A 249 13.39 -35.27 -3.08
#